data_AF-A0A0R3KPQ0-F1
#
_entry.id   AF-A0A0R3KPQ0-F1
#
_cell.length_a   1.000
_cell.length_b   1.000
_cell.length_c   1.000
_cell.angle_alpha   90.00
_cell.angle_beta   90.00
_cell.angle_gamma   90.00
#
_symmetry.space_group_name_H-M   'P 1'
#
loop_
_entity.id
_entity.type
_entity.pdbx_description
1 polymer ?
#
loop_
_entity_poly.entity_id
_entity_poly.type
_entity_poly.pdbx_seq_one_letter_code
_entity_poly.pdbx_strand_id
1 'polypeptide(L)'
;MNNYRVSFYKDLCNSDGHSFKCLQRQIEVQSVGPSQALVLAERLVDNERLNANCVEVMHLAGHDAFEHPACYTPAPGKHAWNRVA
;
A
#
# COMPACT_ATOMS: atom_id res chain seq x y z
N MET A 1 -14.78 7.11 -15.37
CA MET A 1 -14.27 6.68 -14.04
C MET A 1 -12.76 6.86 -14.10
N ASN A 2 -12.15 7.41 -13.06
CA ASN A 2 -10.74 7.75 -13.01
C ASN A 2 -9.98 6.73 -12.17
N ASN A 3 -8.72 6.48 -12.51
CA ASN A 3 -7.83 5.67 -11.68
C ASN A 3 -7.22 6.53 -10.58
N TYR A 4 -7.27 6.03 -9.36
CA TYR A 4 -6.63 6.65 -8.21
C TYR A 4 -5.74 5.66 -7.51
N ARG A 5 -4.56 6.11 -7.13
CA ARG A 5 -3.68 5.39 -6.22
C ARG A 5 -3.90 5.92 -4.81
N VAL A 6 -4.28 5.04 -3.89
CA VAL A 6 -4.43 5.35 -2.47
C VAL A 6 -3.26 4.70 -1.73
N SER A 7 -2.44 5.52 -1.09
CA SER A 7 -1.26 5.09 -0.33
C SER A 7 -1.46 5.39 1.15
N PHE A 8 -1.33 4.36 1.98
CA PHE A 8 -1.45 4.40 3.42
C PHE A 8 -0.05 4.35 4.03
N TYR A 9 0.30 5.35 4.84
CA TYR A 9 1.60 5.51 5.47
C TYR A 9 1.49 5.51 6.99
N LYS A 10 2.59 5.15 7.63
CA LYS A 10 2.87 5.37 9.04
C LYS A 10 4.01 6.36 9.17
N ASP A 11 3.80 7.47 9.85
CA ASP A 11 4.91 8.31 10.28
C ASP A 11 5.68 7.59 11.39
N LEU A 12 6.99 7.48 11.17
CA LEU A 12 7.94 6.91 12.12
C LEU A 12 9.05 7.92 12.37
N CYS A 13 9.68 7.81 13.53
CA CYS A 13 10.90 8.55 13.84
C CYS A 13 12.07 7.57 13.90
N ASN A 14 13.19 7.93 13.28
CA ASN A 14 14.42 7.18 13.45
C ASN A 14 15.09 7.53 14.81
N SER A 15 16.19 6.85 15.12
CA SER A 15 16.98 7.09 16.34
C SER A 15 17.54 8.51 16.43
N ASP A 16 17.78 9.16 15.30
CA ASP A 16 18.29 10.53 15.20
C ASP A 16 17.19 11.59 15.36
N GLY A 17 15.93 11.19 15.56
CA GLY A 17 14.78 12.09 15.72
C GLY A 17 14.20 12.61 14.41
N HIS A 18 14.64 12.11 13.25
CA HIS A 18 14.07 12.46 11.96
C HIS A 18 12.79 11.68 11.70
N SER A 19 11.71 12.41 11.39
CA SER A 19 10.44 11.82 10.98
C SER A 19 10.47 11.43 9.51
N PHE A 20 9.96 10.24 9.20
CA PHE A 20 9.81 9.74 7.84
C PHE A 20 8.50 8.97 7.68
N LYS A 21 8.01 8.91 6.44
CA LYS A 21 6.82 8.14 6.09
C LYS A 21 7.21 6.74 5.67
N CYS A 22 6.64 5.73 6.32
CA CYS A 22 6.77 4.34 5.94
C CYS A 22 5.49 3.86 5.26
N LEU A 23 5.57 3.44 4.00
CA LEU A 23 4.41 2.92 3.25
C LEU A 23 3.93 1.61 3.87
N GLN A 24 2.70 1.59 4.37
CA GLN A 24 2.05 0.41 4.96
C GLN A 24 1.28 -0.39 3.90
N ARG A 25 0.56 0.33 3.04
CA ARG A 25 -0.21 -0.28 1.94
C ARG A 25 -0.38 0.69 0.80
N GLN A 26 -0.50 0.15 -0.40
CA GLN A 26 -0.93 0.87 -1.57
C GLN A 26 -1.93 0.04 -2.33
N ILE A 27 -3.01 0.69 -2.78
CA ILE A 27 -3.98 0.06 -3.67
C ILE A 27 -4.42 1.06 -4.74
N GLU A 28 -4.84 0.53 -5.87
CA GLU A 28 -5.43 1.31 -6.95
C GLU A 28 -6.92 1.04 -7.01
N VAL A 29 -7.70 2.09 -7.20
CA VAL A 29 -9.15 2.02 -7.27
C VAL A 29 -9.66 2.90 -8.40
N GLN A 30 -10.76 2.45 -9.01
CA GLN A 30 -11.51 3.28 -9.94
C GLN A 30 -12.60 4.03 -9.16
N SER A 31 -12.70 5.33 -9.35
CA SER A 31 -13.77 6.13 -8.76
C SER A 31 -14.11 7.36 -9.60
N VAL A 32 -15.19 8.06 -9.27
CA VAL A 32 -15.53 9.34 -9.92
C VAL A 32 -14.67 10.49 -9.37
N GLY A 33 -14.23 10.38 -8.12
CA GLY A 33 -13.43 11.42 -7.45
C GLY A 33 -12.58 10.89 -6.29
N PRO A 34 -11.62 11.69 -5.80
CA PRO A 34 -10.63 11.27 -4.80
C PRO A 34 -11.27 10.87 -3.46
N SER A 35 -12.32 11.56 -3.02
CA SER A 35 -13.03 11.21 -1.76
C SER A 35 -13.70 9.83 -1.85
N GLN A 36 -14.27 9.49 -3.01
CA GLN A 36 -14.84 8.16 -3.23
C GLN A 36 -13.75 7.10 -3.35
N ALA A 37 -12.60 7.43 -3.96
CA ALA A 37 -11.46 6.53 -4.03
C ALA A 37 -10.95 6.16 -2.64
N LEU A 38 -10.87 7.14 -1.72
CA LEU A 38 -10.49 6.89 -0.34
C LEU A 38 -11.44 5.90 0.34
N VAL A 39 -12.75 6.16 0.33
CA VAL A 39 -13.75 5.28 0.98
C VAL A 39 -13.73 3.87 0.38
N LEU A 40 -13.58 3.74 -0.94
CA LEU A 40 -13.44 2.44 -1.58
C LEU A 40 -12.17 1.73 -1.12
N ALA A 41 -11.06 2.47 -1.05
CA ALA A 41 -9.81 1.93 -0.59
C ALA A 41 -9.91 1.43 0.84
N GLU A 42 -10.42 2.24 1.76
CA GLU A 42 -10.61 1.88 3.18
C GLU A 42 -11.49 0.64 3.40
N ARG A 43 -12.39 0.32 2.46
CA ARG A 43 -13.20 -0.92 2.51
C ARG A 43 -12.46 -2.13 1.98
N LEU A 44 -11.57 -1.94 1.01
CA LEU A 44 -10.78 -3.00 0.39
C LEU A 44 -9.58 -3.41 1.25
N VAL A 45 -9.14 -2.51 2.13
CA VAL A 45 -8.15 -2.82 3.15
C VAL A 45 -8.81 -3.04 4.49
N ASP A 46 -8.29 -4.03 5.23
CA ASP A 46 -8.61 -4.18 6.64
C ASP A 46 -7.94 -3.04 7.44
N ASN A 47 -8.60 -1.90 7.44
CA ASN A 47 -8.06 -0.64 7.97
C ASN A 47 -7.80 -0.73 9.48
N GLU A 48 -8.56 -1.57 10.21
CA GLU A 48 -8.35 -1.79 11.64
C GLU A 48 -7.02 -2.50 11.94
N ARG A 49 -6.50 -3.28 10.98
CA ARG A 49 -5.20 -3.95 11.10
C ARG A 49 -4.06 -3.13 10.50
N LEU A 50 -4.37 -2.07 9.76
CA LEU A 50 -3.38 -1.16 9.22
C LEU A 50 -2.96 -0.15 10.27
N ASN A 51 -1.69 -0.22 10.65
CA ASN A 51 -1.08 0.80 11.50
C ASN A 51 -0.69 2.04 10.69
N ALA A 52 -1.60 2.55 9.86
CA ALA A 52 -1.40 3.77 9.09
C ALA A 52 -2.01 4.98 9.82
N ASN A 53 -1.34 6.12 9.75
CA ASN A 53 -1.82 7.39 10.31
C ASN A 53 -1.89 8.51 9.25
N CYS A 54 -1.40 8.24 8.04
CA CYS A 54 -1.34 9.17 6.92
C CYS A 54 -1.89 8.49 5.67
N VAL A 55 -2.71 9.20 4.89
CA VAL A 55 -3.23 8.68 3.61
C VAL A 55 -3.02 9.72 2.52
N GLU A 56 -2.65 9.24 1.34
CA GLU A 56 -2.44 10.04 0.14
C GLU A 56 -3.26 9.46 -1.02
N VAL A 57 -4.01 10.31 -1.71
CA VAL A 57 -4.83 9.94 -2.88
C VAL A 57 -4.30 10.68 -4.08
N MET A 58 -3.77 9.93 -5.05
CA MET A 58 -3.19 10.49 -6.27
C MET A 58 -4.03 10.09 -7.49
N HIS A 59 -4.44 11.06 -8.29
CA HIS A 59 -5.08 10.79 -9.59
C HIS A 59 -4.03 10.30 -10.58
N LEU A 60 -4.24 9.12 -11.15
CA LEU A 60 -3.39 8.58 -12.20
C LEU A 60 -3.94 9.06 -13.54
N ALA A 61 -3.47 10.23 -13.98
CA ALA A 61 -3.82 10.76 -15.29
C ALA A 61 -3.10 9.95 -16.38
N GLY A 62 -3.84 9.10 -17.08
CA GLY A 62 -3.49 8.53 -18.38
C GLY A 62 -2.11 7.85 -18.50
N HIS A 63 -2.01 6.62 -18.01
CA HIS A 63 -1.12 5.63 -18.63
C HIS A 63 -1.89 4.31 -18.73
N ASP A 64 -2.20 3.94 -19.97
CA ASP A 64 -2.64 2.60 -20.34
C ASP A 64 -1.68 1.53 -19.78
N ALA A 65 -2.24 0.34 -19.57
CA ALA A 65 -1.62 -0.88 -19.02
C ALA A 65 -1.48 -0.93 -17.49
N PHE A 66 -2.65 -1.14 -16.90
CA PHE A 66 -2.83 -1.94 -15.70
C PHE A 66 -2.28 -3.37 -15.92
N GLU A 67 -0.96 -3.53 -15.81
CA GLU A 67 -0.40 -4.83 -15.46
C GLU A 67 -0.61 -4.98 -13.96
N HIS A 68 -1.74 -5.59 -13.58
CA HIS A 68 -1.79 -6.29 -12.31
C HIS A 68 -0.60 -7.26 -12.27
N PRO A 69 0.33 -7.20 -11.30
CA PRO A 69 0.98 -8.43 -10.88
C PRO A 69 -0.10 -9.22 -10.13
N ALA A 70 -0.92 -9.92 -10.92
CA ALA A 70 -1.63 -11.08 -10.43
C ALA A 70 -0.59 -12.01 -9.82
N CYS A 71 -0.88 -12.45 -8.61
CA CYS A 71 -0.17 -13.51 -7.90
C CYS A 71 1.21 -13.10 -7.38
N TYR A 72 1.24 -12.71 -6.10
CA TYR A 72 2.24 -13.30 -5.21
C TYR A 72 2.11 -14.83 -5.31
N THR A 73 2.86 -15.45 -6.22
CA THR A 73 3.33 -16.81 -6.02
C THR A 73 4.35 -16.75 -4.89
N PRO A 74 4.11 -17.35 -3.71
CA PRO A 74 5.21 -17.61 -2.80
C PRO A 74 6.14 -18.57 -3.55
N ALA A 75 7.28 -18.05 -4.01
CA ALA A 75 8.37 -18.90 -4.42
C ALA A 75 8.65 -19.87 -3.25
N PRO A 76 8.75 -21.19 -3.47
CA PRO A 76 9.19 -22.11 -2.42
C PRO A 76 10.69 -21.91 -2.24
N GLY A 77 11.05 -20.86 -1.50
CA GLY A 77 12.39 -20.60 -1.02
C GLY A 77 12.75 -21.65 0.02
N LYS A 78 13.12 -22.83 -0.44
CA LYS A 78 13.95 -23.75 0.36
C LYS A 78 15.22 -22.99 0.67
N HIS A 79 15.54 -22.68 1.93
CA HIS A 79 16.91 -22.77 2.45
C HIS A 79 16.88 -22.76 3.99
N ALA A 80 17.01 -23.99 4.50
CA ALA A 80 17.57 -24.45 5.77
C ALA A 80 17.90 -23.40 6.85
N TRP A 81 17.17 -23.52 7.97
CA TRP A 81 17.58 -23.00 9.27
C TRP A 81 18.61 -23.95 9.88
N ASN A 82 19.89 -23.58 9.87
CA ASN A 82 20.90 -24.29 10.65
C ASN A 82 21.12 -23.53 11.96
N ARG A 83 20.52 -24.06 13.01
CA ARG A 83 20.80 -23.72 14.41
C ARG A 83 22.16 -24.33 14.76
N VAL A 84 23.08 -23.56 15.34
CA VAL A 84 24.26 -24.10 16.03
C VAL A 84 24.23 -23.61 17.47
N ALA A 85 24.48 -24.56 18.37
CA ALA A 85 24.55 -24.44 19.82
C ALA A 85 25.84 -23.76 20.28
#